data_AF-A0A7X7JFA7-F1
#
_entry.id   AF-A0A7X7JFA7-F1
#
_cell.length_a   1.000
_cell.length_b   1.000
_cell.length_c   1.000
_cell.angle_alpha   90.00
_cell.angle_beta   90.00
_cell.angle_gamma   90.00
#
_symmetry.space_group_name_H-M   'P 1'
#
loop_
_entity.id
_entity.type
_entity.pdbx_description
1 polymer ?
#
loop_
_entity_poly.entity_id
_entity_poly.type
_entity_poly.pdbx_seq_one_letter_code
_entity_poly.pdbx_strand_id
1 'polypeptide(L)'
;MLIVCIGIICGAVGCTGAGAEAEAAIRQGDLSRAEAIYRQMLSDNEADLEVLKGLAVTLFLQQKYSEALAVQEQVVAADASDVQTRLELGFNYLNHQDRAEDAVTVFEEAAALDGGSKILTFLAQAQEVAGHIADAEATLRLAIDIDAAYAYPYSVLIGLFERTGRNAEAAEVRREAQKNGVATTAETCGI
;
A
#
# COMPACT_ATOMS: atom_id res chain seq x y z
N MET A 1 54.67 21.45 1.86
CA MET A 1 53.99 21.30 0.56
C MET A 1 52.63 20.68 0.82
N LEU A 2 51.62 21.51 1.01
CA LEU A 2 50.21 21.11 1.06
C LEU A 2 49.74 20.98 -0.39
N ILE A 3 49.35 19.79 -0.83
CA ILE A 3 48.57 19.65 -2.06
C ILE A 3 47.11 19.65 -1.63
N VAL A 4 46.50 20.81 -1.79
CA VAL A 4 45.04 20.98 -1.81
C VAL A 4 44.58 20.38 -3.15
N CYS A 5 43.97 19.19 -3.11
CA CYS A 5 43.26 18.67 -4.28
C CYS A 5 41.97 19.46 -4.44
N ILE A 6 41.95 20.17 -5.55
CA ILE A 6 40.94 21.10 -6.04
C ILE A 6 39.65 20.34 -6.35
N GLY A 7 38.54 21.06 -6.15
CA GLY A 7 37.19 20.53 -6.19
C GLY A 7 36.83 19.84 -7.50
N ILE A 8 36.16 18.69 -7.34
CA ILE A 8 35.17 18.24 -8.31
C ILE A 8 33.89 18.96 -7.93
N ILE A 9 33.61 20.03 -8.67
CA ILE A 9 32.27 20.58 -8.80
C ILE A 9 31.46 19.47 -9.50
N CYS A 10 30.82 18.61 -8.73
CA CYS A 10 29.79 17.73 -9.26
C CYS A 10 28.59 18.63 -9.57
N GLY A 11 28.45 18.98 -10.85
CA GLY A 11 27.39 19.86 -11.32
C GLY A 11 26.03 19.29 -10.97
N ALA A 12 25.13 20.18 -10.56
CA ALA A 12 23.72 19.97 -10.28
C ALA A 12 22.89 19.58 -11.54
N VAL A 13 23.42 18.70 -12.39
CA VAL A 13 22.79 18.13 -13.58
C VAL A 13 22.37 16.65 -13.31
N GLY A 14 22.76 16.08 -12.16
CA GLY A 14 22.58 14.66 -11.86
C GLY A 14 21.22 14.24 -11.29
N CYS A 15 20.51 15.10 -10.54
CA CYS A 15 19.32 14.66 -9.79
C CYS A 15 18.10 14.33 -10.67
N THR A 16 17.92 14.99 -11.81
CA THR A 16 16.78 14.71 -12.71
C THR A 16 17.06 13.56 -13.68
N GLY A 17 18.32 13.33 -14.03
CA GLY A 17 18.72 12.26 -14.96
C GLY A 17 18.71 10.87 -14.29
N ALA A 18 19.28 10.76 -13.09
CA ALA A 18 19.40 9.48 -12.39
C ALA A 18 18.03 8.90 -12.01
N GLY A 19 17.10 9.73 -11.51
CA GLY A 19 15.73 9.28 -11.22
C GLY A 19 15.00 8.75 -12.46
N ALA A 20 15.07 9.48 -13.57
CA ALA A 20 14.48 9.04 -14.84
C ALA A 20 15.13 7.77 -15.39
N GLU A 21 16.44 7.58 -15.18
CA GLU A 21 17.16 6.36 -15.54
C GLU A 21 16.68 5.17 -14.69
N ALA A 22 16.51 5.35 -13.39
CA ALA A 22 15.99 4.32 -12.49
C ALA A 22 14.58 3.89 -12.90
N GLU A 23 13.68 4.85 -13.16
CA GLU A 23 12.34 4.55 -13.67
C GLU A 23 12.36 3.85 -15.04
N ALA A 24 13.28 4.24 -15.92
CA ALA A 24 13.45 3.58 -17.22
C ALA A 24 13.94 2.13 -17.05
N ALA A 25 14.81 1.86 -16.08
CA ALA A 25 15.24 0.52 -15.72
C ALA A 25 14.07 -0.32 -15.16
N ILE A 26 13.21 0.26 -14.30
CA ILE A 26 11.97 -0.41 -13.83
C ILE A 26 11.08 -0.79 -15.02
N ARG A 27 10.84 0.14 -15.96
CA ARG A 27 10.01 -0.13 -17.16
C ARG A 27 10.59 -1.24 -18.05
N GLN A 28 11.90 -1.45 -18.00
CA GLN A 28 12.59 -2.53 -18.72
C GLN A 28 12.64 -3.84 -17.94
N GLY A 29 12.19 -3.85 -16.68
CA GLY A 29 12.30 -5.00 -15.77
C GLY A 29 13.70 -5.17 -15.16
N ASP A 30 14.63 -4.24 -15.39
CA ASP A 30 15.97 -4.26 -14.80
C ASP A 30 15.93 -3.61 -13.40
N LEU A 31 15.26 -4.30 -12.48
CA LEU A 31 15.06 -3.81 -11.12
C LEU A 31 16.39 -3.72 -10.34
N SER A 32 17.36 -4.57 -10.65
CA SER A 32 18.69 -4.54 -10.03
C SER A 32 19.45 -3.27 -10.38
N ARG A 33 19.35 -2.81 -11.64
CA ARG A 33 19.92 -1.53 -12.05
C ARG A 33 19.20 -0.35 -11.39
N ALA A 34 17.86 -0.38 -11.35
CA ALA A 34 17.09 0.66 -10.68
C ALA A 34 17.49 0.80 -9.19
N GLU A 35 17.62 -0.33 -8.48
CA GLU A 35 18.07 -0.34 -7.09
C GLU A 35 19.47 0.28 -6.93
N ALA A 36 20.43 -0.10 -7.80
CA ALA A 36 21.77 0.44 -7.76
C ALA A 36 21.80 1.96 -7.96
N ILE A 37 20.98 2.48 -8.89
CA ILE A 37 20.85 3.92 -9.15
C ILE A 37 20.27 4.64 -7.93
N TYR A 38 19.16 4.15 -7.35
CA TYR A 38 18.57 4.77 -6.17
C TYR A 38 19.52 4.76 -4.96
N ARG A 39 20.23 3.64 -4.71
CA ARG A 39 21.23 3.58 -3.63
C ARG A 39 22.39 4.55 -3.87
N GLN A 40 22.82 4.75 -5.12
CA GLN A 40 23.82 5.76 -5.45
C GLN A 40 23.30 7.17 -5.16
N MET A 41 22.07 7.49 -5.55
CA MET A 41 21.46 8.80 -5.26
C MET A 41 21.38 9.05 -3.75
N LEU A 42 21.04 8.04 -2.96
CA LEU A 42 21.02 8.14 -1.49
C LEU A 42 22.40 8.32 -0.86
N SER A 43 23.48 7.91 -1.53
CA SER A 43 24.84 8.18 -1.03
C SER A 43 25.20 9.68 -1.07
N ASP A 44 24.52 10.45 -1.92
CA ASP A 44 24.66 11.91 -1.99
C ASP A 44 23.69 12.63 -1.02
N ASN A 45 22.46 12.11 -0.86
CA ASN A 45 21.46 12.60 0.09
C ASN A 45 20.64 11.44 0.68
N GLU A 46 21.00 11.00 1.89
CA GLU A 46 20.42 9.83 2.54
C GLU A 46 18.93 9.99 2.91
N ALA A 47 18.44 11.23 3.03
CA ALA A 47 17.08 11.54 3.46
C ALA A 47 16.18 12.05 2.32
N ASP A 48 16.57 11.86 1.06
CA ASP A 48 15.74 12.23 -0.08
C ASP A 48 14.50 11.32 -0.17
N LEU A 49 13.35 11.83 0.24
CA LEU A 49 12.11 11.05 0.32
C LEU A 49 11.64 10.51 -1.03
N GLU A 50 11.84 11.25 -2.13
CA GLU A 50 11.43 10.76 -3.46
C GLU A 50 12.31 9.58 -3.90
N VAL A 51 13.61 9.64 -3.59
CA VAL A 51 14.55 8.56 -3.88
C VAL A 51 14.29 7.35 -2.98
N LEU A 52 13.99 7.56 -1.69
CA LEU A 52 13.60 6.49 -0.77
C LEU A 52 12.32 5.79 -1.22
N LYS A 53 11.31 6.55 -1.68
CA LYS A 53 10.07 5.99 -2.25
C LYS A 53 10.35 5.13 -3.49
N GLY A 54 11.16 5.64 -4.43
CA GLY A 54 11.61 4.89 -5.60
C GLY A 54 12.34 3.59 -5.22
N LEU A 55 13.22 3.65 -4.23
CA LEU A 55 13.93 2.48 -3.71
C LEU A 55 12.96 1.46 -3.08
N ALA A 56 12.04 1.90 -2.22
CA ALA A 56 11.05 1.05 -1.58
C ALA A 56 10.21 0.27 -2.61
N VAL A 57 9.67 0.97 -3.61
CA VAL A 57 8.90 0.35 -4.71
C VAL A 57 9.77 -0.65 -5.48
N THR A 58 11.01 -0.29 -5.80
CA THR A 58 11.94 -1.17 -6.53
C THR A 58 12.23 -2.45 -5.75
N LEU A 59 12.54 -2.33 -4.46
CA LEU A 59 12.78 -3.47 -3.57
C LEU A 59 11.54 -4.36 -3.46
N PHE A 60 10.36 -3.76 -3.37
CA PHE A 60 9.10 -4.51 -3.33
C PHE A 60 8.85 -5.30 -4.62
N LEU A 61 9.09 -4.69 -5.79
CA LEU A 61 9.00 -5.36 -7.10
C LEU A 61 10.02 -6.50 -7.24
N GLN A 62 11.18 -6.39 -6.60
CA GLN A 62 12.18 -7.47 -6.51
C GLN A 62 11.81 -8.56 -5.49
N GLN A 63 10.66 -8.46 -4.82
CA GLN A 63 10.24 -9.33 -3.73
C GLN A 63 11.15 -9.29 -2.50
N LYS A 64 11.97 -8.24 -2.36
CA LYS A 64 12.81 -7.99 -1.19
C LYS A 64 11.98 -7.29 -0.10
N TYR A 65 10.90 -7.94 0.33
CA TYR A 65 9.85 -7.33 1.13
C TYR A 65 10.35 -6.75 2.46
N SER A 66 11.28 -7.42 3.15
CA SER A 66 11.83 -6.93 4.42
C SER A 66 12.77 -5.72 4.24
N GLU A 67 13.50 -5.63 3.13
CA GLU A 67 14.29 -4.42 2.82
C GLU A 67 13.37 -3.26 2.43
N ALA A 68 12.34 -3.53 1.62
CA ALA A 68 11.32 -2.54 1.28
C ALA A 68 10.62 -2.01 2.53
N LEU A 69 10.31 -2.90 3.49
CA LEU A 69 9.67 -2.54 4.75
C LEU A 69 10.47 -1.48 5.52
N ALA A 70 11.77 -1.72 5.70
CA ALA A 70 12.63 -0.78 6.42
C ALA A 70 12.69 0.60 5.75
N VAL A 71 12.65 0.65 4.41
CA VAL A 71 12.63 1.92 3.67
C VAL A 71 11.26 2.59 3.75
N GLN A 72 10.16 1.83 3.67
CA GLN A 72 8.80 2.34 3.83
C GLN A 72 8.57 2.95 5.22
N GLU A 73 9.04 2.27 6.28
CA GLU A 73 9.01 2.78 7.66
C GLU A 73 9.76 4.12 7.78
N GLN A 74 10.91 4.26 7.14
CA GLN A 74 11.66 5.53 7.12
C GLN A 74 10.90 6.65 6.43
N VAL A 75 10.30 6.38 5.26
CA VAL A 75 9.53 7.39 4.53
C VAL A 75 8.31 7.84 5.35
N VAL A 76 7.53 6.90 5.90
CA VAL A 76 6.34 7.22 6.70
C VAL A 76 6.69 7.97 8.00
N ALA A 77 7.82 7.64 8.63
CA ALA A 77 8.30 8.36 9.80
C ALA A 77 8.71 9.81 9.49
N ALA A 78 9.22 10.07 8.29
CA ALA A 78 9.66 11.39 7.86
C ALA A 78 8.52 12.24 7.26
N ASP A 79 7.57 11.61 6.57
CA ASP A 79 6.35 12.24 6.03
C ASP A 79 5.12 11.43 6.42
N ALA A 80 4.55 11.80 7.56
CA ALA A 80 3.32 11.19 8.06
C ALA A 80 2.09 11.54 7.22
N SER A 81 2.17 12.40 6.20
CA SER A 81 1.04 12.74 5.32
C SER A 81 1.01 11.94 4.01
N ASP A 82 2.06 11.18 3.71
CA ASP A 82 2.12 10.33 2.52
C ASP A 82 1.22 9.09 2.68
N VAL A 83 -0.02 9.23 2.23
CA VAL A 83 -1.02 8.15 2.24
C VAL A 83 -0.58 6.97 1.36
N GLN A 84 0.06 7.21 0.21
CA GLN A 84 0.41 6.15 -0.73
C GLN A 84 1.45 5.21 -0.13
N THR A 85 2.56 5.75 0.37
CA THR A 85 3.60 4.95 1.04
C THR A 85 3.03 4.25 2.27
N ARG A 86 2.13 4.90 3.00
CA ARG A 86 1.46 4.31 4.16
C ARG A 86 0.63 3.08 3.80
N LEU A 87 -0.12 3.13 2.70
CA LEU A 87 -0.86 1.98 2.19
C LEU A 87 0.08 0.84 1.78
N GLU A 88 1.17 1.16 1.09
CA GLU A 88 2.18 0.17 0.70
C GLU A 88 2.85 -0.50 1.91
N LEU A 89 3.12 0.26 2.97
CA LEU A 89 3.61 -0.26 4.25
C LEU A 89 2.59 -1.21 4.90
N GLY A 90 1.31 -0.80 4.96
CA GLY A 90 0.22 -1.63 5.47
C GLY A 90 0.10 -2.96 4.71
N PHE A 91 0.18 -2.93 3.37
CA PHE A 91 0.18 -4.15 2.55
C PHE A 91 1.41 -5.01 2.76
N ASN A 92 2.59 -4.42 2.94
CA ASN A 92 3.80 -5.17 3.22
C ASN A 92 3.68 -5.92 4.55
N TYR A 93 3.25 -5.23 5.61
CA TYR A 93 2.96 -5.85 6.91
C TYR A 93 1.99 -7.02 6.80
N LEU A 94 0.87 -6.79 6.13
CA LEU A 94 -0.23 -7.75 6.03
C LEU A 94 0.15 -8.99 5.21
N ASN A 95 0.81 -8.81 4.06
CA ASN A 95 0.98 -9.89 3.08
C ASN A 95 2.33 -10.60 3.17
N HIS A 96 3.35 -9.97 3.77
CA HIS A 96 4.74 -10.46 3.68
C HIS A 96 5.46 -10.56 5.03
N GLN A 97 4.94 -9.96 6.10
CA GLN A 97 5.62 -9.94 7.40
C GLN A 97 4.89 -10.69 8.51
N ASP A 98 3.66 -11.18 8.28
CA ASP A 98 2.80 -11.78 9.32
C ASP A 98 2.53 -10.81 10.49
N ARG A 99 2.44 -9.50 10.17
CA ARG A 99 2.29 -8.39 11.11
C ARG A 99 0.94 -7.70 10.94
N ALA A 100 -0.14 -8.47 11.09
CA ALA A 100 -1.50 -8.00 10.81
C ALA A 100 -1.92 -6.81 11.70
N GLU A 101 -1.54 -6.80 12.98
CA GLU A 101 -1.83 -5.69 13.90
C GLU A 101 -1.12 -4.38 13.52
N ASP A 102 0.11 -4.47 13.04
CA ASP A 102 0.82 -3.31 12.52
C ASP A 102 0.10 -2.79 11.26
N ALA A 103 -0.32 -3.69 10.36
CA ALA A 103 -1.10 -3.32 9.18
C ALA A 103 -2.41 -2.60 9.54
N VAL A 104 -3.14 -3.08 10.56
CA VAL A 104 -4.34 -2.40 11.09
C VAL A 104 -3.98 -0.98 11.49
N THR A 105 -2.96 -0.81 12.33
CA THR A 105 -2.52 0.51 12.82
C THR A 105 -2.21 1.45 11.66
N VAL A 106 -1.43 1.01 10.66
CA VAL A 106 -1.07 1.91 9.56
C VAL A 106 -2.26 2.21 8.63
N PHE A 107 -3.19 1.27 8.44
CA PHE A 107 -4.40 1.54 7.66
C PHE A 107 -5.39 2.45 8.40
N GLU A 108 -5.46 2.40 9.73
CA GLU A 108 -6.23 3.37 10.54
C GLU A 108 -5.68 4.78 10.37
N GLU A 109 -4.37 4.95 10.44
CA GLU A 109 -3.72 6.24 10.17
C GLU A 109 -3.99 6.72 8.74
N ALA A 110 -3.94 5.82 7.75
CA ALA A 110 -4.25 6.16 6.37
C ALA A 110 -5.72 6.60 6.22
N ALA A 111 -6.66 5.90 6.87
CA ALA A 111 -8.08 6.22 6.87
C ALA A 111 -8.39 7.55 7.58
N ALA A 112 -7.57 7.94 8.57
CA ALA A 112 -7.69 9.24 9.23
C ALA A 112 -7.26 10.41 8.32
N LEU A 113 -6.35 10.17 7.38
CA LEU A 113 -5.92 11.15 6.37
C LEU A 113 -6.88 11.18 5.18
N ASP A 114 -7.31 10.02 4.72
CA ASP A 114 -8.28 9.82 3.64
C ASP A 114 -9.25 8.69 3.99
N GLY A 115 -10.45 9.07 4.45
CA GLY A 115 -11.52 8.16 4.87
C GLY A 115 -12.32 7.56 3.70
N GLY A 116 -11.76 7.51 2.49
CA GLY A 116 -12.44 6.95 1.33
C GLY A 116 -12.76 5.46 1.46
N SER A 117 -13.87 5.04 0.83
CA SER A 117 -14.36 3.65 0.87
C SER A 117 -13.30 2.59 0.54
N LYS A 118 -12.39 2.90 -0.39
CA LYS A 118 -11.26 2.03 -0.75
C LYS A 118 -10.31 1.77 0.42
N ILE A 119 -9.89 2.80 1.14
CA ILE A 119 -8.93 2.67 2.25
C ILE A 119 -9.59 1.98 3.44
N LEU A 120 -10.85 2.31 3.74
CA LEU A 120 -11.64 1.59 4.74
C LEU A 120 -11.76 0.10 4.41
N THR A 121 -11.89 -0.27 3.13
CA THR A 121 -11.91 -1.68 2.73
C THR A 121 -10.55 -2.38 2.96
N PHE A 122 -9.43 -1.66 2.84
CA PHE A 122 -8.10 -2.21 3.19
C PHE A 122 -7.94 -2.40 4.69
N LEU A 123 -8.35 -1.41 5.48
CA LEU A 123 -8.39 -1.51 6.93
C LEU A 123 -9.20 -2.72 7.39
N ALA A 124 -10.40 -2.91 6.85
CA ALA A 124 -11.24 -4.04 7.23
C ALA A 124 -10.63 -5.41 6.92
N GLN A 125 -9.90 -5.54 5.81
CA GLN A 125 -9.18 -6.78 5.49
C GLN A 125 -8.05 -7.03 6.48
N ALA A 126 -7.31 -5.99 6.90
CA ALA A 126 -6.29 -6.13 7.93
C ALA A 126 -6.91 -6.51 9.29
N GLN A 127 -8.03 -5.87 9.66
CA GLN A 127 -8.79 -6.19 10.88
C GLN A 127 -9.26 -7.66 10.86
N GLU A 128 -9.76 -8.16 9.73
CA GLU A 128 -10.15 -9.55 9.59
C GLU A 128 -8.98 -10.51 9.83
N VAL A 129 -7.83 -10.27 9.18
CA VAL A 129 -6.64 -11.11 9.33
C VAL A 129 -6.09 -11.06 10.76
N ALA A 130 -6.17 -9.92 11.43
CA ALA A 130 -5.84 -9.77 12.85
C ALA A 130 -6.86 -10.44 13.80
N GLY A 131 -8.01 -10.90 13.29
CA GLY A 131 -9.07 -11.52 14.08
C GLY A 131 -10.07 -10.53 14.69
N HIS A 132 -9.98 -9.24 14.36
CA HIS A 132 -10.91 -8.18 14.75
C HIS A 132 -12.19 -8.20 13.89
N ILE A 133 -12.91 -9.31 13.93
CA ILE A 133 -14.07 -9.58 13.05
C ILE A 133 -15.19 -8.54 13.21
N ALA A 134 -15.46 -8.10 14.44
CA ALA A 134 -16.50 -7.10 14.69
C ALA A 134 -16.13 -5.73 14.11
N ASP A 135 -14.87 -5.33 14.23
CA ASP A 135 -14.36 -4.07 13.69
C ASP A 135 -14.33 -4.12 12.16
N ALA A 136 -13.89 -5.25 11.58
CA ALA A 136 -13.93 -5.47 10.12
C ALA A 136 -15.35 -5.31 9.56
N GLU A 137 -16.36 -5.90 10.20
CA GLU A 137 -17.76 -5.71 9.80
C GLU A 137 -18.17 -4.23 9.86
N ALA A 138 -17.90 -3.56 10.98
CA ALA A 138 -18.27 -2.15 11.15
C ALA A 138 -17.59 -1.25 10.11
N THR A 139 -16.30 -1.46 9.86
CA THR A 139 -15.52 -0.71 8.87
C THR A 139 -16.02 -0.94 7.45
N LEU A 140 -16.43 -2.17 7.08
CA LEU A 140 -17.00 -2.45 5.76
C LEU A 140 -18.37 -1.81 5.55
N ARG A 141 -19.20 -1.78 6.59
CA ARG A 141 -20.47 -1.05 6.55
C ARG A 141 -20.25 0.45 6.37
N LEU A 142 -19.29 1.03 7.08
CA LEU A 142 -18.91 2.42 6.87
C LEU A 142 -18.39 2.66 5.45
N ALA A 143 -17.56 1.77 4.90
CA ALA A 143 -17.08 1.88 3.52
C ALA A 143 -18.24 1.90 2.51
N ILE A 144 -19.25 1.05 2.72
CA ILE A 144 -20.48 1.02 1.90
C ILE A 144 -21.29 2.31 2.05
N ASP A 145 -21.43 2.84 3.27
CA ASP A 145 -22.15 4.10 3.50
C ASP A 145 -21.46 5.30 2.83
N ILE A 146 -20.13 5.30 2.78
CA ILE A 146 -19.33 6.34 2.10
C ILE A 146 -19.48 6.27 0.58
N ASP A 147 -19.45 5.07 -0.01
CA ASP A 147 -19.64 4.88 -1.44
C ASP A 147 -20.39 3.57 -1.73
N ALA A 148 -21.71 3.68 -1.84
CA ALA A 148 -22.59 2.57 -2.11
C ALA A 148 -22.44 1.98 -3.53
N ALA A 149 -21.78 2.70 -4.45
CA ALA A 149 -21.50 2.21 -5.80
C ALA A 149 -20.18 1.42 -5.86
N TYR A 150 -19.34 1.49 -4.82
CA TYR A 150 -18.09 0.77 -4.79
C TYR A 150 -18.30 -0.71 -4.43
N ALA A 151 -18.03 -1.59 -5.40
CA ALA A 151 -18.38 -3.01 -5.29
C ALA A 151 -17.53 -3.82 -4.31
N TYR A 152 -16.32 -3.38 -4.02
CA TYR A 152 -15.34 -4.17 -3.27
C TYR A 152 -15.73 -4.43 -1.81
N PRO A 153 -16.17 -3.44 -1.00
CA PRO A 153 -16.55 -3.68 0.39
C PRO A 153 -17.72 -4.65 0.53
N TYR A 154 -18.68 -4.67 -0.41
CA TYR A 154 -19.72 -5.71 -0.45
C TYR A 154 -19.12 -7.11 -0.58
N SER A 155 -18.18 -7.29 -1.51
CA SER A 155 -17.54 -8.58 -1.76
C SER A 155 -16.74 -9.06 -0.55
N VAL A 156 -16.03 -8.15 0.12
CA VAL A 156 -15.28 -8.45 1.35
C VAL A 156 -16.22 -8.80 2.50
N LEU A 157 -17.30 -8.03 2.72
CA LEU A 157 -18.27 -8.26 3.79
C LEU A 157 -19.04 -9.56 3.63
N ILE A 158 -19.45 -9.88 2.40
CA ILE A 158 -20.05 -11.17 2.06
C ILE A 158 -19.08 -12.30 2.40
N GLY A 159 -17.81 -12.20 1.97
CA GLY A 159 -16.79 -13.20 2.26
C GLY A 159 -16.52 -13.37 3.76
N LEU A 160 -16.50 -12.27 4.53
CA LEU A 160 -16.35 -12.28 5.99
C LEU A 160 -17.49 -13.07 6.65
N PHE A 161 -18.74 -12.83 6.23
CA PHE A 161 -19.90 -13.56 6.74
C PHE A 161 -19.91 -15.03 6.33
N GLU A 162 -19.52 -15.36 5.09
CA GLU A 162 -19.44 -16.75 4.64
C GLU A 162 -18.38 -17.54 5.42
N ARG A 163 -17.19 -16.96 5.63
CA ARG A 163 -16.12 -17.58 6.44
C ARG A 163 -16.49 -17.76 7.91
N THR A 164 -17.33 -16.89 8.44
CA THR A 164 -17.81 -16.95 9.85
C THR A 164 -19.12 -17.72 10.01
N GLY A 165 -19.65 -18.34 8.95
CA GLY A 165 -20.88 -19.13 8.98
C GLY A 165 -22.18 -18.32 9.04
N ARG A 166 -22.08 -16.99 8.92
CA ARG A 166 -23.15 -15.99 8.98
C ARG A 166 -23.87 -15.83 7.62
N ASN A 167 -24.30 -16.96 7.05
CA ASN A 167 -24.83 -17.02 5.69
C ASN A 167 -26.11 -16.17 5.47
N ALA A 168 -26.92 -15.98 6.52
CA ALA A 168 -28.10 -15.14 6.45
C ALA A 168 -27.75 -13.66 6.26
N GLU A 169 -26.73 -13.16 6.97
CA GLU A 169 -26.23 -11.80 6.78
C GLU A 169 -25.55 -11.62 5.42
N ALA A 170 -24.78 -12.63 4.96
CA ALA A 170 -24.21 -12.61 3.60
C ALA A 170 -25.29 -12.43 2.52
N ALA A 171 -26.41 -13.15 2.64
CA ALA A 171 -27.54 -13.02 1.71
C ALA A 171 -28.20 -11.62 1.78
N GLU A 172 -28.25 -10.99 2.96
CA GLU A 172 -28.75 -9.62 3.06
C GLU A 172 -27.82 -8.63 2.37
N VAL A 173 -26.51 -8.73 2.56
CA VAL A 173 -25.54 -7.85 1.91
C VAL A 173 -25.58 -8.00 0.38
N ARG A 174 -25.82 -9.22 -0.14
CA ARG A 174 -26.05 -9.42 -1.59
C ARG A 174 -27.28 -8.68 -2.09
N ARG A 175 -28.39 -8.72 -1.33
CA ARG A 175 -29.61 -7.97 -1.67
C ARG A 175 -29.38 -6.46 -1.60
N GLU A 176 -28.62 -6.00 -0.63
CA GLU A 176 -28.23 -4.59 -0.48
C GLU A 176 -27.41 -4.11 -1.69
N ALA A 177 -26.37 -4.86 -2.07
CA ALA A 177 -25.55 -4.56 -3.25
C ALA A 177 -26.41 -4.45 -4.51
N GLN A 178 -27.34 -5.40 -4.72
CA GLN A 178 -28.25 -5.37 -5.87
C GLN A 178 -29.14 -4.13 -5.88
N LYS A 179 -29.68 -3.71 -4.71
CA LYS A 179 -30.47 -2.46 -4.59
C LYS A 179 -29.65 -1.23 -4.97
N ASN A 180 -28.36 -1.23 -4.66
CA ASN A 180 -27.41 -0.17 -5.00
C ASN A 180 -26.83 -0.30 -6.42
N GLY A 181 -27.32 -1.24 -7.24
CA GLY A 181 -26.87 -1.42 -8.61
C GLY A 181 -25.50 -2.08 -8.75
N VAL A 182 -24.99 -2.69 -7.68
CA VAL A 182 -23.71 -3.37 -7.62
C VAL A 182 -23.90 -4.86 -7.82
N ALA A 183 -23.31 -5.41 -8.88
CA ALA A 183 -23.24 -6.85 -9.07
C ALA A 183 -22.20 -7.47 -8.12
N THR A 184 -22.63 -8.38 -7.25
CA THR A 184 -21.71 -9.21 -6.44
C THR A 184 -21.58 -10.57 -7.10
N THR A 185 -20.37 -11.09 -7.22
CA THR A 185 -19.95 -12.16 -8.16
C THR A 185 -20.53 -13.57 -7.92
N ALA A 186 -21.67 -13.72 -7.24
CA ALA A 186 -22.34 -15.02 -7.14
C ALA A 186 -23.29 -15.35 -8.30
N GLU A 187 -23.59 -14.40 -9.20
CA GLU A 187 -24.59 -14.64 -10.27
C GLU A 187 -24.02 -15.21 -11.58
N THR A 188 -22.69 -15.39 -11.72
CA THR A 188 -22.09 -15.85 -13.00
C THR A 188 -21.60 -17.30 -13.02
N CYS A 189 -21.84 -18.11 -11.99
CA CYS A 189 -21.49 -19.54 -12.02
C CYS A 189 -22.71 -20.44 -12.23
N GLY A 190 -23.53 -20.11 -13.23
CA GLY A 190 -24.76 -20.85 -13.49
C GLY A 190 -25.37 -20.65 -14.87
N ILE A 191 -24.60 -20.83 -15.96
CA ILE A 191 -25.02 -21.45 -17.23
C ILE A 191 -23.80 -22.13 -17.85
#